data_AF-A0A1V6HZV1-F1
#
_entry.id   AF-A0A1V6HZV1-F1
#
_cell.length_a   1.000
_cell.length_b   1.000
_cell.length_c   1.000
_cell.angle_alpha   90.00
_cell.angle_beta   90.00
_cell.angle_gamma   90.00
#
_symmetry.space_group_name_H-M   'P 1'
#
loop_
_entity.id
_entity.type
_entity.pdbx_description
1 polymer ?
#
loop_
_entity_poly.entity_id
_entity_poly.type
_entity_poly.pdbx_seq_one_letter_code
_entity_poly.pdbx_strand_id
1 'polypeptide(L)'
;MAENGNCILDTLHTQFAENQNHHQSLFVQFLVALLALFAGFGFVYTHTKPDIAYNQTYVEISENLIYFSNIILLSTAVIVSSVLALLNLILLNQGYGFRRDQYLNMIIRKDKLQKKYDDIFKGLYNPNDKGFFDFLPNFYTIFFWFITSFQLFVLISVCSKEGLTCFENKNGSLLLFIILILLIILSLGFYIKNFYKYNSNLKKTEK
;
A
#
# COMPACT_ATOMS: atom_id res chain seq x y z
N MET A 1 7.03 44.22 2.81
CA MET A 1 7.25 43.00 1.99
C MET A 1 7.82 41.80 2.78
N ALA A 2 8.37 41.97 3.99
CA ALA A 2 8.89 40.87 4.82
C ALA A 2 7.82 40.09 5.63
N GLU A 3 6.64 40.68 5.90
CA GLU A 3 5.58 40.05 6.71
C GLU A 3 4.95 38.81 6.06
N ASN A 4 4.78 38.79 4.74
CA ASN A 4 4.19 37.64 4.05
C ASN A 4 5.09 36.39 4.10
N GLY A 5 6.42 36.56 4.19
CA GLY A 5 7.36 35.44 4.21
C GLY A 5 7.31 34.63 5.51
N ASN A 6 7.12 35.30 6.65
CA ASN A 6 7.03 34.64 7.95
C ASN A 6 5.69 33.92 8.12
N CYS A 7 4.59 34.53 7.65
CA CYS A 7 3.27 33.90 7.66
C CYS A 7 3.23 32.60 6.81
N ILE A 8 3.87 32.61 5.64
CA ILE A 8 4.01 31.41 4.80
C ILE A 8 4.83 30.34 5.50
N LEU A 9 5.93 30.72 6.17
CA LEU A 9 6.80 29.79 6.88
C LEU A 9 6.07 29.10 8.06
N ASP A 10 5.35 29.87 8.87
CA ASP A 10 4.58 29.38 10.02
C ASP A 10 3.43 28.48 9.57
N THR A 11 2.76 28.85 8.47
CA THR A 11 1.70 28.03 7.87
C THR A 11 2.26 26.70 7.36
N LEU A 12 3.42 26.71 6.68
CA LEU A 12 4.07 25.49 6.22
C LEU A 12 4.47 24.60 7.41
N HIS A 13 5.12 25.15 8.43
CA HIS A 13 5.51 24.39 9.63
C HIS A 13 4.32 23.75 10.34
N THR A 14 3.22 24.49 10.47
CA THR A 14 1.98 23.97 11.07
C THR A 14 1.41 22.84 10.23
N GLN A 15 1.34 23.01 8.89
CA GLN A 15 0.90 21.96 7.98
C GLN A 15 1.78 20.70 8.05
N PHE A 16 3.09 20.83 8.23
CA PHE A 16 3.97 19.67 8.40
C PHE A 16 3.70 18.91 9.70
N ALA A 17 3.53 19.62 10.81
CA ALA A 17 3.26 19.01 12.12
C ALA A 17 1.88 18.33 12.14
N GLU A 18 0.86 19.00 11.61
CA GLU A 18 -0.48 18.43 11.47
C GLU A 18 -0.48 17.20 10.56
N ASN A 19 0.22 17.25 9.42
CA ASN A 19 0.33 16.13 8.50
C ASN A 19 1.02 14.93 9.16
N GLN A 20 2.07 15.14 9.98
CA GLN A 20 2.71 14.05 10.73
C GLN A 20 1.80 13.38 11.76
N ASN A 21 1.04 14.14 12.54
CA ASN A 21 0.09 13.59 13.50
C ASN A 21 -1.08 12.87 12.80
N HIS A 22 -1.53 13.42 11.67
CA HIS A 22 -2.57 12.78 10.85
C HIS A 22 -2.12 11.42 10.29
N HIS A 23 -0.86 11.29 9.86
CA HIS A 23 -0.29 10.02 9.40
C HIS A 23 -0.27 8.94 10.49
N GLN A 24 -0.01 9.30 11.75
CA GLN A 24 -0.04 8.35 12.88
C GLN A 24 -1.46 7.89 13.23
N SER A 25 -2.45 8.79 13.19
CA SER A 25 -3.85 8.40 13.45
C SER A 25 -4.42 7.50 12.35
N LEU A 26 -4.12 7.80 11.07
CA LEU A 26 -4.51 6.96 9.95
C LEU A 26 -3.91 5.55 10.08
N PHE A 27 -2.69 5.44 10.59
CA PHE A 27 -1.99 4.18 10.77
C PHE A 27 -2.73 3.18 11.67
N VAL A 28 -3.22 3.60 12.84
CA VAL A 28 -3.97 2.73 13.75
C VAL A 28 -5.27 2.26 13.10
N GLN A 29 -5.97 3.14 12.39
CA GLN A 29 -7.19 2.81 11.68
C GLN A 29 -6.93 1.78 10.57
N PHE A 30 -5.80 1.87 9.86
CA PHE A 30 -5.41 0.87 8.87
C PHE A 30 -5.16 -0.50 9.49
N LEU A 31 -4.48 -0.57 10.64
CA LEU A 31 -4.21 -1.85 11.31
C LEU A 31 -5.51 -2.56 11.71
N VAL A 32 -6.47 -1.81 12.27
CA VAL A 32 -7.79 -2.35 12.64
C VAL A 32 -8.56 -2.81 11.40
N ALA A 33 -8.53 -2.05 10.31
CA ALA A 33 -9.18 -2.45 9.06
C ALA A 33 -8.58 -3.74 8.47
N LEU A 34 -7.25 -3.90 8.55
CA LEU A 34 -6.58 -5.14 8.11
C LEU A 34 -7.02 -6.34 8.95
N LEU A 35 -7.15 -6.20 10.27
CA LEU A 35 -7.63 -7.29 11.13
C LEU A 35 -9.03 -7.76 10.73
N ALA A 36 -9.96 -6.83 10.51
CA ALA A 36 -11.32 -7.17 10.07
C ALA A 36 -11.31 -7.85 8.70
N LEU A 37 -10.50 -7.35 7.77
CA LEU A 37 -10.35 -7.90 6.42
C LEU A 37 -9.82 -9.34 6.44
N PHE A 38 -8.78 -9.61 7.24
CA PHE A 38 -8.21 -10.96 7.38
C PHE A 38 -9.08 -11.89 8.21
N ALA A 39 -9.84 -11.39 9.18
CA ALA A 39 -10.82 -12.19 9.91
C ALA A 39 -11.91 -12.70 8.95
N GLY A 40 -12.44 -11.82 8.09
CA GLY A 40 -13.41 -12.20 7.06
C GLY A 40 -12.84 -13.20 6.05
N PHE A 41 -11.62 -12.95 5.55
CA PHE A 41 -10.93 -13.89 4.66
C PHE A 41 -10.69 -15.25 5.32
N GLY A 42 -10.16 -15.26 6.54
CA GLY A 42 -9.86 -16.47 7.30
C GLY A 42 -11.11 -17.28 7.61
N PHE A 43 -12.22 -16.63 7.92
CA PHE A 43 -13.52 -17.28 8.09
C PHE A 43 -13.96 -18.02 6.82
N VAL A 44 -13.93 -17.35 5.66
CA VAL A 44 -14.27 -17.98 4.37
C VAL A 44 -13.31 -19.13 4.05
N TYR A 45 -12.00 -18.92 4.25
CA TYR A 45 -10.97 -19.92 3.97
C TYR A 45 -11.15 -21.23 4.76
N THR A 46 -11.41 -21.10 6.06
CA THR A 46 -11.63 -22.24 6.97
C THR A 46 -12.95 -22.97 6.70
N HIS A 47 -13.97 -22.24 6.21
CA HIS A 47 -15.29 -22.79 5.88
C HIS A 47 -15.44 -23.14 4.39
N THR A 48 -14.37 -23.15 3.61
CA THR A 48 -14.41 -23.59 2.20
C THR A 48 -14.19 -25.10 2.10
N LYS A 49 -15.06 -25.82 1.38
CA LYS A 49 -14.95 -27.26 1.11
C LYS A 49 -14.85 -27.55 -0.40
N PRO A 50 -14.01 -28.51 -0.84
CA PRO A 50 -13.82 -28.82 -2.26
C PRO A 50 -15.03 -29.50 -2.90
N ASP A 51 -15.86 -30.17 -2.09
CA ASP A 51 -16.98 -31.00 -2.58
C ASP A 51 -18.26 -30.19 -2.86
N ILE A 52 -18.24 -28.88 -2.59
CA ILE A 52 -19.36 -27.98 -2.89
C ILE A 52 -19.30 -27.57 -4.35
N ALA A 53 -20.45 -27.66 -5.04
CA ALA A 53 -20.54 -27.25 -6.43
C ALA A 53 -20.06 -25.81 -6.61
N TYR A 54 -19.20 -25.59 -7.61
CA TYR A 54 -18.50 -24.31 -7.81
C TYR A 54 -19.41 -23.09 -7.96
N ASN A 55 -20.67 -23.28 -8.39
CA ASN A 55 -21.63 -22.19 -8.60
C ASN A 55 -22.54 -21.94 -7.38
N GLN A 56 -22.48 -22.79 -6.35
CA GLN A 56 -23.25 -22.58 -5.12
C GLN A 56 -22.52 -21.57 -4.23
N THR A 57 -23.23 -20.51 -3.82
CA THR A 57 -22.67 -19.45 -2.98
C THR A 57 -22.36 -19.96 -1.58
N TYR A 58 -23.26 -20.75 -1.00
CA TYR A 58 -23.05 -21.42 0.28
C TYR A 58 -23.91 -22.67 0.37
N VAL A 59 -23.50 -23.59 1.25
CA VAL A 59 -24.30 -24.76 1.65
C VAL A 59 -24.34 -24.80 3.17
N GLU A 60 -25.54 -24.82 3.73
CA GLU A 60 -25.77 -25.11 5.14
C GLU A 60 -25.95 -26.62 5.29
N ILE A 61 -25.09 -27.28 6.07
CA ILE A 61 -25.06 -28.75 6.15
C ILE A 61 -25.66 -29.25 7.47
N SER A 62 -25.51 -28.51 8.57
CA SER A 62 -25.97 -28.90 9.90
C SER A 62 -25.90 -27.70 10.86
N GLU A 63 -26.99 -27.45 11.60
CA GLU A 63 -27.07 -26.54 12.77
C GLU A 63 -26.27 -25.22 12.66
N ASN A 64 -26.58 -24.39 11.66
CA ASN A 64 -25.98 -23.05 11.43
C ASN A 64 -24.51 -23.01 10.94
N LEU A 65 -23.90 -24.13 10.56
CA LEU A 65 -22.56 -24.11 9.94
C LEU A 65 -22.64 -23.85 8.43
N ILE A 66 -22.24 -22.64 8.03
CA ILE A 66 -22.19 -22.18 6.64
C ILE A 66 -20.87 -22.62 6.01
N TYR A 67 -20.93 -23.35 4.90
CA TYR A 67 -19.76 -23.68 4.08
C TYR A 67 -19.80 -22.94 2.74
N PHE A 68 -18.63 -22.54 2.26
CA PHE A 68 -18.46 -21.80 1.02
C PHE A 68 -17.84 -22.67 -0.09
N SER A 69 -18.18 -22.34 -1.33
CA SER A 69 -17.53 -22.93 -2.50
C SER A 69 -16.19 -22.25 -2.81
N ASN A 70 -15.39 -22.92 -3.62
CA ASN A 70 -14.09 -22.40 -4.08
C ASN A 70 -14.19 -21.07 -4.84
N ILE A 71 -15.30 -20.80 -5.55
CA ILE A 71 -15.46 -19.50 -6.23
C ILE A 71 -15.60 -18.36 -5.23
N ILE A 72 -16.29 -18.58 -4.11
CA ILE A 72 -16.45 -17.56 -3.07
C ILE A 72 -15.12 -17.28 -2.40
N LEU A 73 -14.34 -18.32 -2.07
CA LEU A 73 -12.98 -18.13 -1.57
C LEU A 73 -12.14 -17.27 -2.52
N LEU A 74 -12.21 -17.54 -3.83
CA LEU A 74 -11.46 -16.81 -4.84
C LEU A 74 -11.96 -15.37 -5.00
N SER A 75 -13.28 -15.15 -4.99
CA SER A 75 -13.88 -13.80 -5.00
C SER A 75 -13.47 -13.00 -3.76
N THR A 76 -13.52 -13.60 -2.57
CA THR A 76 -13.07 -12.97 -1.33
C THR A 76 -11.57 -12.64 -1.39
N ALA A 77 -10.74 -13.53 -1.94
CA ALA A 77 -9.31 -13.28 -2.14
C ALA A 77 -9.04 -12.10 -3.07
N VAL A 78 -9.82 -11.97 -4.16
CA VAL A 78 -9.76 -10.83 -5.08
C VAL A 78 -10.17 -9.53 -4.39
N ILE A 79 -11.26 -9.54 -3.60
CA ILE A 79 -11.72 -8.36 -2.85
C ILE A 79 -10.64 -7.91 -1.86
N VAL A 80 -10.15 -8.83 -1.03
CA VAL A 80 -9.06 -8.61 -0.07
C VAL A 80 -7.85 -8.01 -0.78
N SER A 81 -7.37 -8.63 -1.85
CA SER A 81 -6.20 -8.15 -2.60
C SER A 81 -6.43 -6.82 -3.30
N SER A 82 -7.67 -6.51 -3.70
CA SER A 82 -8.04 -5.21 -4.29
C SER A 82 -7.97 -4.09 -3.26
N VAL A 83 -8.47 -4.34 -2.04
CA VAL A 83 -8.35 -3.40 -0.92
C VAL A 83 -6.87 -3.19 -0.58
N LEU A 84 -6.08 -4.25 -0.49
CA LEU A 84 -4.63 -4.13 -0.25
C LEU A 84 -3.92 -3.35 -1.38
N ALA A 85 -4.29 -3.56 -2.64
CA ALA A 85 -3.72 -2.81 -3.77
C ALA A 85 -4.09 -1.32 -3.69
N LEU A 86 -5.32 -0.99 -3.32
CA LEU A 86 -5.76 0.38 -3.11
C LEU A 86 -4.98 1.04 -1.97
N LEU A 87 -4.75 0.32 -0.86
CA LEU A 87 -3.95 0.81 0.25
C LEU A 87 -2.50 1.11 -0.18
N ASN A 88 -1.90 0.21 -0.96
CA ASN A 88 -0.58 0.45 -1.54
C ASN A 88 -0.55 1.71 -2.41
N LEU A 89 -1.58 1.96 -3.23
CA LEU A 89 -1.69 3.19 -4.03
C LEU A 89 -1.75 4.45 -3.17
N ILE A 90 -2.55 4.43 -2.10
CA ILE A 90 -2.66 5.56 -1.16
C ILE A 90 -1.31 5.82 -0.49
N LEU A 91 -0.64 4.77 0.00
CA LEU A 91 0.67 4.87 0.64
C LEU A 91 1.75 5.40 -0.32
N LEU A 92 1.77 4.94 -1.56
CA LEU A 92 2.69 5.45 -2.58
C LEU A 92 2.46 6.94 -2.83
N ASN A 93 1.20 7.36 -2.94
CA ASN A 93 0.85 8.76 -3.16
C ASN A 93 1.25 9.64 -1.97
N GLN A 94 0.95 9.21 -0.73
CA GLN A 94 1.30 9.93 0.48
C GLN A 94 2.81 9.97 0.73
N GLY A 95 3.50 8.84 0.57
CA GLY A 95 4.94 8.74 0.75
C GLY A 95 5.71 9.57 -0.28
N TYR A 96 5.24 9.61 -1.53
CA TYR A 96 5.80 10.52 -2.55
C TYR A 96 5.52 11.99 -2.22
N GLY A 97 4.30 12.31 -1.77
CA GLY A 97 3.95 13.65 -1.29
C GLY A 97 4.89 14.11 -0.19
N PHE A 98 5.13 13.25 0.81
CA PHE A 98 6.05 13.53 1.90
C PHE A 98 7.48 13.81 1.41
N ARG A 99 7.98 13.07 0.42
CA ARG A 99 9.30 13.33 -0.18
C ARG A 99 9.38 14.67 -0.89
N ARG A 100 8.34 15.02 -1.65
CA ARG A 100 8.23 16.33 -2.30
C ARG A 100 8.23 17.45 -1.27
N ASP A 101 7.48 17.27 -0.19
CA ASP A 101 7.36 18.27 0.85
C ASP A 101 8.68 18.39 1.66
N GLN A 102 9.39 17.27 1.88
CA GLN A 102 10.76 17.29 2.41
C GLN A 102 11.72 18.06 1.52
N TYR A 103 11.64 17.87 0.20
CA TYR A 103 12.46 18.57 -0.77
C TYR A 103 12.20 20.09 -0.78
N LEU A 104 10.92 20.50 -0.76
CA LEU A 104 10.56 21.92 -0.67
C LEU A 104 11.13 22.56 0.61
N ASN A 105 10.98 21.88 1.75
CA ASN A 105 11.55 22.33 3.01
C ASN A 105 13.08 22.43 2.98
N MET A 106 13.76 21.51 2.31
CA MET A 106 15.21 21.60 2.13
C MET A 106 15.59 22.88 1.38
N ILE A 107 14.91 23.19 0.27
CA ILE A 107 15.17 24.41 -0.51
C ILE A 107 14.97 25.65 0.35
N ILE A 108 13.83 25.76 1.04
CA ILE A 108 13.51 26.93 1.88
C ILE A 108 14.54 27.10 3.01
N ARG A 109 14.92 26.00 3.67
CA ARG A 109 15.91 26.05 4.77
C ARG A 109 17.30 26.39 4.27
N LYS A 110 17.71 25.88 3.10
CA LYS A 110 18.99 26.25 2.47
C LYS A 110 19.03 27.74 2.12
N ASP A 111 17.93 28.27 1.56
CA ASP A 111 17.81 29.71 1.26
C ASP A 111 17.92 30.58 2.53
N LYS A 112 17.25 30.19 3.62
CA LYS A 112 17.21 30.98 4.87
C LYS A 112 18.46 30.84 5.74
N LEU A 113 19.04 29.64 5.85
CA LEU A 113 20.15 29.37 6.77
C LEU A 113 21.52 29.43 6.07
N GLN A 114 21.56 29.34 4.74
CA GLN A 114 22.78 29.38 3.92
C GLN A 114 23.89 28.50 4.52
N LYS A 115 25.03 29.08 4.91
CA LYS A 115 26.17 28.35 5.47
C LYS A 115 25.85 27.60 6.76
N LYS A 116 24.88 28.07 7.57
CA LYS A 116 24.46 27.39 8.80
C LYS A 116 23.60 26.15 8.53
N TYR A 117 23.10 25.97 7.30
CA TYR A 117 22.28 24.81 6.96
C TYR A 117 23.09 23.52 7.12
N ASP A 118 24.29 23.48 6.52
CA ASP A 118 25.14 22.29 6.56
C ASP A 118 25.64 22.01 7.98
N ASP A 119 25.83 23.04 8.81
CA ASP A 119 26.22 22.87 10.22
C ASP A 119 25.11 22.25 11.08
N ILE A 120 23.84 22.65 10.86
CA ILE A 120 22.70 22.26 11.69
C ILE A 120 22.09 20.94 11.21
N PHE A 121 21.88 20.79 9.90
CA PHE A 121 21.11 19.68 9.35
C PHE A 121 21.99 18.59 8.72
N LYS A 122 23.20 18.92 8.25
CA LYS A 122 24.10 17.98 7.53
C LYS A 122 23.31 17.05 6.56
N GLY A 123 23.76 15.81 6.42
CA GLY A 123 23.06 14.74 5.69
C GLY A 123 21.83 14.16 6.38
N LEU A 124 21.44 14.64 7.58
CA LEU A 124 20.26 14.13 8.29
C LEU A 124 18.96 14.50 7.57
N TYR A 125 18.98 15.57 6.77
CA TYR A 125 17.84 16.05 5.99
C TYR A 125 18.16 16.07 4.49
N ASN A 126 18.62 14.94 3.94
CA ASN A 126 18.82 14.79 2.49
C ASN A 126 17.68 13.99 1.83
N PRO A 127 16.80 14.64 1.05
CA PRO A 127 15.73 13.98 0.28
C PRO A 127 16.18 13.46 -1.10
N ASN A 128 17.41 13.74 -1.52
CA ASN A 128 17.95 13.35 -2.82
C ASN A 128 18.70 12.00 -2.75
N ASP A 129 19.02 11.47 -3.93
CA ASP A 129 19.90 10.30 -4.15
C ASP A 129 19.49 9.04 -3.38
N LYS A 130 18.18 8.84 -3.22
CA LYS A 130 17.66 7.63 -2.62
C LYS A 130 17.57 6.50 -3.63
N GLY A 131 17.96 5.31 -3.20
CA GLY A 131 17.86 4.08 -3.98
C GLY A 131 16.44 3.51 -4.01
N PHE A 132 16.31 2.35 -4.65
CA PHE A 132 15.01 1.71 -4.90
C PHE A 132 14.23 1.33 -3.64
N PHE A 133 14.93 1.03 -2.54
CA PHE A 133 14.32 0.61 -1.28
C PHE A 133 14.15 1.74 -0.26
N ASP A 134 14.72 2.91 -0.53
CA ASP A 134 14.76 4.04 0.41
C ASP A 134 14.23 5.35 -0.22
N PHE A 135 13.73 5.32 -1.46
CA PHE A 135 13.15 6.50 -2.09
C PHE A 135 11.88 7.00 -1.40
N LEU A 136 11.10 6.12 -0.77
CA LEU A 136 10.03 6.52 0.13
C LEU A 136 10.58 6.69 1.56
N PRO A 137 9.92 7.48 2.42
CA PRO A 137 10.31 7.52 3.83
C PRO A 137 10.16 6.12 4.43
N ASN A 138 11.09 5.73 5.31
CA ASN A 138 11.21 4.34 5.82
C ASN A 138 9.88 3.73 6.25
N PHE A 139 9.03 4.50 6.92
CA PHE A 139 7.68 4.09 7.31
C PHE A 139 6.87 3.59 6.10
N TYR A 140 6.70 4.42 5.06
CA TYR A 140 5.94 4.06 3.87
C TYR A 140 6.54 2.88 3.09
N THR A 141 7.87 2.78 3.03
CA THR A 141 8.55 1.61 2.44
C THR A 141 8.17 0.33 3.17
N ILE A 142 8.29 0.32 4.50
CA ILE A 142 7.99 -0.87 5.32
C ILE A 142 6.53 -1.29 5.10
N PHE A 143 5.60 -0.32 5.12
CA PHE A 143 4.17 -0.62 4.92
C PHE A 143 3.85 -1.14 3.53
N PHE A 144 4.45 -0.57 2.49
CA PHE A 144 4.27 -1.07 1.13
C PHE A 144 4.67 -2.55 1.01
N TRP A 145 5.84 -2.92 1.53
CA TRP A 145 6.32 -4.31 1.48
C TRP A 145 5.52 -5.24 2.40
N PHE A 146 5.07 -4.75 3.55
CA PHE A 146 4.20 -5.49 4.46
C PHE A 146 2.86 -5.84 3.79
N ILE A 147 2.18 -4.85 3.19
CA ILE A 147 0.91 -5.05 2.47
C ILE A 147 1.09 -5.94 1.25
N THR A 148 2.17 -5.74 0.49
CA THR A 148 2.48 -6.60 -0.68
C THR A 148 2.74 -8.04 -0.27
N SER A 149 3.40 -8.26 0.88
CA SER A 149 3.61 -9.59 1.46
C SER A 149 2.30 -10.26 1.84
N PHE A 150 1.31 -9.51 2.33
CA PHE A 150 -0.03 -10.05 2.58
C PHE A 150 -0.79 -10.41 1.30
N GLN A 151 -0.63 -9.65 0.21
CA GLN A 151 -1.22 -10.05 -1.07
C GLN A 151 -0.62 -11.40 -1.55
N LEU A 152 0.69 -11.59 -1.37
CA LEU A 152 1.35 -12.87 -1.64
C LEU A 152 0.83 -13.98 -0.71
N PHE A 153 0.64 -13.69 0.57
CA PHE A 153 0.07 -14.64 1.54
C PHE A 153 -1.34 -15.09 1.13
N VAL A 154 -2.19 -14.17 0.67
CA VAL A 154 -3.54 -14.48 0.17
C VAL A 154 -3.46 -15.38 -1.07
N LEU A 155 -2.58 -15.06 -2.02
CA LEU A 155 -2.35 -15.90 -3.21
C LEU A 155 -1.89 -17.30 -2.83
N ILE A 156 -0.88 -17.42 -1.95
CA ILE A 156 -0.38 -18.72 -1.47
C ILE A 156 -1.50 -19.49 -0.79
N SER A 157 -2.27 -18.86 0.09
CA SER A 157 -3.39 -19.50 0.80
C SER A 157 -4.40 -20.10 -0.18
N VAL A 158 -4.77 -19.36 -1.23
CA VAL A 158 -5.66 -19.84 -2.30
C VAL A 158 -5.05 -21.02 -3.05
N CYS A 159 -3.76 -20.95 -3.42
CA CYS A 159 -3.06 -22.04 -4.10
C CYS A 159 -2.91 -23.30 -3.24
N SER A 160 -2.82 -23.15 -1.92
CA SER A 160 -2.75 -24.27 -0.97
C SER A 160 -4.09 -24.95 -0.74
N LYS A 161 -5.22 -24.37 -1.17
CA LYS A 161 -6.53 -24.97 -0.98
C LYS A 161 -6.80 -26.06 -2.02
N GLU A 162 -7.18 -27.24 -1.54
CA GLU A 162 -7.48 -28.40 -2.40
C GLU A 162 -8.61 -28.10 -3.40
N GLY A 163 -8.45 -28.63 -4.62
CA GLY A 163 -9.43 -28.52 -5.70
C GLY A 163 -9.47 -27.16 -6.42
N LEU A 164 -8.78 -26.13 -5.93
CA LEU A 164 -8.91 -24.75 -6.43
C LEU A 164 -8.09 -24.47 -7.71
N THR A 165 -7.01 -25.21 -7.94
CA THR A 165 -6.15 -25.09 -9.13
C THR A 165 -6.63 -25.92 -10.33
N CYS A 166 -7.72 -26.66 -10.20
CA CYS A 166 -8.32 -27.44 -11.28
C CYS A 166 -9.42 -26.62 -11.97
N PHE A 167 -9.02 -25.81 -12.94
CA PHE A 167 -9.88 -24.87 -13.67
C PHE A 167 -10.60 -25.47 -14.89
N GLU A 168 -10.49 -26.79 -15.13
CA GLU A 168 -11.13 -27.42 -16.27
C GLU A 168 -12.63 -27.09 -16.31
N ASN A 169 -13.06 -26.48 -17.40
CA ASN A 169 -14.42 -25.99 -17.66
C ASN A 169 -14.95 -24.87 -16.74
N LYS A 170 -14.08 -24.11 -16.05
CA LYS A 170 -14.46 -23.05 -15.09
C LYS A 170 -13.85 -21.69 -15.43
N ASN A 171 -14.22 -21.13 -16.59
CA ASN A 171 -13.67 -19.87 -17.12
C ASN A 171 -13.74 -18.68 -16.12
N GLY A 172 -14.81 -18.57 -15.33
CA GLY A 172 -14.95 -17.50 -14.34
C GLY A 172 -13.93 -17.59 -13.19
N SER A 173 -13.59 -18.80 -12.75
CA SER A 173 -12.58 -19.01 -11.70
C SER A 173 -11.17 -18.71 -12.22
N LEU A 174 -10.86 -19.10 -13.46
CA LEU A 174 -9.58 -18.74 -14.09
C LEU A 174 -9.42 -17.22 -14.18
N LEU A 175 -10.47 -16.50 -14.58
CA LEU A 175 -10.45 -15.04 -14.68
C LEU A 175 -10.19 -14.37 -13.31
N LEU A 176 -10.87 -14.80 -12.24
CA LEU A 176 -10.64 -14.27 -10.90
C LEU A 176 -9.21 -14.55 -10.41
N PHE A 177 -8.66 -15.73 -10.72
CA PHE A 177 -7.29 -16.09 -10.37
C PHE A 177 -6.27 -15.22 -11.12
N ILE A 178 -6.49 -14.94 -12.41
CA ILE A 178 -5.67 -14.00 -13.18
C ILE A 178 -5.75 -12.59 -12.58
N ILE A 179 -6.94 -12.12 -12.22
CA ILE A 179 -7.12 -10.80 -11.57
C ILE A 179 -6.32 -10.74 -10.27
N LEU A 180 -6.36 -11.80 -9.45
CA LEU A 180 -5.60 -11.88 -8.20
C LEU A 180 -4.09 -11.65 -8.43
N ILE A 181 -3.51 -12.31 -9.44
CA ILE A 181 -2.09 -12.13 -9.81
C ILE A 181 -1.84 -10.71 -10.34
N LEU A 182 -2.73 -10.21 -11.20
CA LEU A 182 -2.60 -8.87 -11.78
C LEU A 182 -2.60 -7.77 -10.71
N LEU A 183 -3.35 -7.91 -9.62
CA LEU A 183 -3.36 -6.93 -8.51
C LEU A 183 -2.00 -6.82 -7.80
N ILE A 184 -1.25 -7.93 -7.70
CA ILE A 184 0.10 -7.96 -7.13
C ILE A 184 1.07 -7.28 -8.09
N ILE A 185 1.02 -7.66 -9.37
CA ILE A 185 1.84 -7.05 -10.43
C ILE A 185 1.58 -5.55 -10.52
N LEU A 186 0.32 -5.13 -10.43
CA LEU A 186 -0.09 -3.73 -10.43
C LEU A 186 0.56 -2.96 -9.27
N SER A 187 0.52 -3.51 -8.06
CA SER A 187 1.12 -2.91 -6.87
C SER A 187 2.63 -2.69 -7.05
N LEU A 188 3.35 -3.70 -7.54
CA LEU A 188 4.77 -3.61 -7.86
C LEU A 188 5.06 -2.63 -9.01
N GLY A 189 4.25 -2.65 -10.05
CA GLY A 189 4.36 -1.75 -11.20
C GLY A 189 4.21 -0.28 -10.79
N PHE A 190 3.27 0.04 -9.90
CA PHE A 190 3.12 1.39 -9.37
C PHE A 190 4.29 1.82 -8.48
N TYR A 191 4.87 0.91 -7.69
CA TYR A 191 6.08 1.19 -6.92
C TYR A 191 7.25 1.57 -7.83
N ILE A 192 7.51 0.74 -8.85
CA ILE A 192 8.56 0.97 -9.85
C ILE A 192 8.32 2.30 -10.59
N LYS A 193 7.08 2.56 -11.03
CA LYS A 193 6.71 3.82 -11.68
C LYS A 193 7.00 5.04 -10.80
N ASN A 194 6.69 4.98 -9.50
CA ASN A 194 6.97 6.07 -8.56
C ASN A 194 8.47 6.27 -8.33
N PHE A 195 9.26 5.19 -8.29
CA PHE A 195 10.71 5.28 -8.22
C PHE A 195 11.31 5.98 -9.45
N TYR A 196 10.88 5.61 -10.66
CA TYR A 196 11.33 6.30 -11.87
C TYR A 196 10.91 7.76 -11.90
N LYS A 197 9.69 8.07 -11.46
CA LYS A 197 9.20 9.45 -11.32
C LYS A 197 10.08 10.25 -10.36
N TYR A 198 10.41 9.70 -9.20
CA TYR A 198 11.33 10.30 -8.22
C TYR A 198 12.69 10.63 -8.85
N ASN A 199 13.34 9.66 -9.49
CA ASN A 199 14.64 9.86 -10.15
C ASN A 199 14.60 10.87 -11.30
N SER A 200 13.51 10.88 -12.08
CA SER A 200 13.36 11.81 -13.21
C SER A 200 13.26 13.27 -12.76
N ASN A 201 12.65 13.53 -11.60
CA ASN A 201 12.50 14.86 -11.07
C ASN A 201 13.81 15.40 -10.47
N LEU A 202 14.62 14.54 -9.85
CA LEU A 202 15.95 14.90 -9.39
C LEU A 202 16.86 15.36 -10.54
N LYS A 203 16.86 14.63 -11.66
CA LYS A 203 17.67 14.97 -12.84
C LYS A 203 17.27 16.28 -13.52
N LYS A 204 16.05 16.77 -13.30
CA LYS A 204 15.59 18.06 -13.82
C LYS A 204 16.04 19.23 -12.95
N THR A 205 16.31 19.00 -11.66
CA THR A 205 16.75 20.03 -10.71
C THR A 205 18.27 20.22 -10.66
N GLU A 206 19.04 19.34 -11.31
CA GLU A 206 20.50 19.46 -11.45
C GLU A 206 20.95 20.19 -12.74
N LYS A 207 20.00 20.59 -13.61
CA LYS A 207 20.24 21.39 -14.81
C LYS A 207 19.82 22.83 -14.59
#